data_AF-A0A7W0TLN0-F1
#
_entry.id   AF-A0A7W0TLN0-F1
#
_cell.length_a   1.000
_cell.length_b   1.000
_cell.length_c   1.000
_cell.angle_alpha   90.00
_cell.angle_beta   90.00
_cell.angle_gamma   90.00
#
_symmetry.space_group_name_H-M   'P 1'
#
loop_
_entity.id
_entity.type
_entity.pdbx_description
1 polymer ?
#
loop_
_entity_poly.entity_id
_entity_poly.type
_entity_poly.pdbx_seq_one_letter_code
_entity_poly.pdbx_strand_id
1 'polypeptide(L)' 'MPATRFHLAVPVDDLVAATTFYGDVLGCRPGRSSELWADWDLYG' A
#
# COMPACT_ATOMS: atom_id res chain seq x y z
N MET A 1 -1.25 24.13 -2.80
CA MET A 1 -2.56 23.56 -3.16
C MET A 1 -2.56 22.13 -2.64
N PRO A 2 -3.61 21.64 -1.96
CA PRO A 2 -3.65 20.23 -1.56
C PRO A 2 -3.64 19.34 -2.81
N ALA A 3 -2.88 18.24 -2.77
CA ALA A 3 -2.91 17.25 -3.84
C ALA A 3 -4.28 16.56 -3.83
N THR A 4 -4.85 16.30 -5.01
CA THR A 4 -6.09 15.51 -5.13
C THR A 4 -5.81 14.09 -4.66
N ARG A 5 -6.58 13.60 -3.69
CA ARG A 5 -6.48 12.22 -3.19
C ARG A 5 -6.83 11.25 -4.31
N PHE A 6 -6.05 10.18 -4.42
CA PHE A 6 -6.34 9.08 -5.32
C PHE A 6 -6.11 7.74 -4.61
N HIS A 7 -6.71 6.69 -5.16
CA HIS A 7 -6.49 5.31 -4.74
C HIS A 7 -6.02 4.53 -5.96
N LEU A 8 -4.88 3.85 -5.85
CA LEU A 8 -4.31 3.05 -6.92
C LEU A 8 -4.22 1.60 -6.47
N ALA A 9 -4.91 0.71 -7.18
CA ALA A 9 -4.79 -0.73 -6.99
C ALA A 9 -3.76 -1.28 -7.99
N VAL A 10 -2.70 -1.91 -7.46
CA VAL A 10 -1.68 -2.59 -8.26
C VAL A 10 -1.84 -4.09 -8.02
N PRO A 11 -2.14 -4.90 -9.05
CA PRO A 11 -2.18 -6.35 -8.89
C PRO A 11 -0.77 -6.87 -8.62
N VAL A 12 -0.68 -7.83 -7.71
CA VAL A 12 0.58 -8.50 -7.31
C VAL A 12 0.37 -10.01 -7.36
N ASP A 13 1.44 -10.73 -7.61
CA ASP A 13 1.49 -12.19 -7.58
C ASP A 13 1.81 -12.75 -6.18
N ASP A 14 2.47 -11.95 -5.33
CA ASP A 14 2.77 -12.28 -3.94
C ASP A 14 2.43 -11.10 -2.99
N LEU A 15 1.38 -11.28 -2.19
CA LEU A 15 0.91 -10.27 -1.23
C LEU A 15 1.88 -10.06 -0.06
N VAL A 16 2.62 -11.09 0.35
CA VAL A 16 3.60 -11.00 1.45
C VAL A 16 4.79 -10.18 0.98
N ALA A 17 5.33 -10.49 -0.21
CA ALA A 17 6.43 -9.73 -0.80
C ALA A 17 6.05 -8.25 -1.01
N ALA A 18 4.84 -7.98 -1.52
CA ALA A 18 4.33 -6.63 -1.66
C ALA A 18 4.22 -5.91 -0.31
N THR A 19 3.73 -6.59 0.73
CA THR A 19 3.60 -6.05 2.08
C THR A 19 4.94 -5.61 2.67
N THR A 20 5.96 -6.45 2.55
CA THR A 20 7.33 -6.12 2.99
C THR A 20 7.89 -4.94 2.19
N PHE A 21 7.64 -4.90 0.88
CA PHE A 21 8.12 -3.78 0.05
C PHE A 21 7.48 -2.44 0.46
N TYR A 22 6.15 -2.37 0.51
CA TYR A 22 5.47 -1.11 0.85
C TYR A 22 5.70 -0.70 2.31
N GLY A 23 5.72 -1.66 3.24
CA GLY A 23 5.90 -1.41 4.67
C GLY A 23 7.34 -1.14 5.09
N ASP A 24 8.30 -1.97 4.67
CA ASP A 24 9.66 -1.94 5.21
C ASP A 24 10.63 -1.22 4.27
N VAL A 25 10.53 -1.45 2.95
CA VAL A 25 11.43 -0.83 1.97
C VAL A 25 11.02 0.63 1.71
N LEU A 26 9.73 0.87 1.49
CA LEU A 26 9.21 2.22 1.32
C LEU A 26 8.90 2.88 2.65
N GLY A 27 8.57 2.15 3.72
CA GLY A 27 8.21 2.79 4.99
C GLY A 27 6.81 3.41 4.97
N CYS A 28 5.90 2.90 4.13
CA CYS A 28 4.54 3.39 4.06
C CYS A 28 3.74 2.94 5.28
N ARG A 29 2.86 3.79 5.81
CA ARG A 29 2.03 3.39 6.96
C ARG A 29 0.97 2.39 6.49
N PRO A 30 0.82 1.23 7.15
CA PRO A 30 -0.22 0.27 6.81
C PRO A 30 -1.62 0.86 7.03
N GLY A 31 -2.52 0.60 6.09
CA GLY A 31 -3.92 0.95 6.16
C GLY A 31 -4.78 -0.27 6.49
N ARG A 32 -5.68 -0.64 5.57
CA ARG A 32 -6.58 -1.80 5.73
C ARG A 32 -6.01 -3.03 5.04
N SER A 33 -6.39 -4.20 5.51
CA SER A 33 -5.99 -5.48 4.92
C SER A 33 -7.08 -6.54 5.02
N SER A 34 -6.95 -7.56 4.17
CA SER A 34 -7.76 -8.76 4.10
C SER A 34 -6.90 -9.94 3.64
N GLU A 35 -7.49 -11.11 3.43
CA GLU A 35 -6.79 -12.32 2.98
C GLU A 35 -6.17 -12.18 1.58
N LEU A 36 -6.76 -11.31 0.73
CA LEU A 36 -6.38 -11.19 -0.68
C LEU A 36 -5.84 -9.81 -1.09
N TRP A 37 -5.79 -8.85 -0.16
CA TRP A 37 -5.30 -7.49 -0.46
C TRP A 37 -4.89 -6.74 0.82
N ALA A 38 -4.04 -5.73 0.65
CA ALA A 38 -3.72 -4.75 1.67
C ALA A 38 -3.50 -3.38 1.02
N ASP A 39 -3.78 -2.30 1.75
CA ASP A 39 -3.56 -0.92 1.32
C ASP A 39 -2.61 -0.18 2.29
N TRP A 40 -1.91 0.82 1.74
CA TRP A 40 -0.96 1.65 2.48
C TRP A 40 -1.18 3.13 2.18
N ASP A 41 -0.83 3.94 3.16
CA ASP A 41 -0.72 5.39 3.06
C ASP A 41 0.63 5.74 2.42
N LEU A 42 0.58 6.28 1.19
CA LEU A 42 1.74 6.76 0.44
C LEU A 42 2.13 8.19 0.86
N TYR A 43 2.31 8.39 2.17
CA TYR A 43 2.72 9.64 2.83
C TYR A 43 1.71 10.80 2.70
N GLY A 44 0.39 10.52 2.70
CA GLY A 44 -0.66 11.54 2.56
C GLY A 44 -2.10 11.06 2.71
#